data_AF-A0A9E5YPV7-F1
#
_entry.id   AF-A0A9E5YPV7-F1
#
_cell.length_a   1.000
_cell.length_b   1.000
_cell.length_c   1.000
_cell.angle_alpha   90.00
_cell.angle_beta   90.00
_cell.angle_gamma   90.00
#
_symmetry.space_group_name_H-M   'P 1'
#
loop_
_entity.id
_entity.type
_entity.pdbx_description
1 polymer ?
#
loop_
_entity_poly.entity_id
_entity_poly.type
_entity_poly.pdbx_seq_one_letter_code
_entity_poly.pdbx_strand_id
1 'polypeptide(L)'
;MVRSNNMAESKATLRFLLMSPRKVRLVVDMVRGTSVSSALKQLTFSSKQAARPVRKLIESAVANAVNNHGMNKESLMVSTITVDGGPTIKRSTPRAQGRATPIRKRTSHINVILTEKGGVAEEKQVEEKTVEKVVAKKPTAQPKVAKPKAEAKTAAEDKKKS
;
A
#
# COMPACT_ATOMS: atom_id res chain seq x y z
N MET A 1 1.85 -6.11 -28.32
CA MET A 1 2.96 -6.66 -27.52
C MET A 1 2.60 -6.58 -26.04
N VAL A 2 1.94 -7.61 -25.50
CA VAL A 2 1.92 -7.95 -24.06
C VAL A 2 1.84 -9.46 -24.02
N ARG A 3 2.91 -10.11 -23.54
CA ARG A 3 2.97 -11.56 -23.36
C ARG A 3 1.97 -11.94 -22.25
N SER A 4 0.96 -12.71 -22.60
CA SER A 4 0.10 -13.43 -21.66
C SER A 4 0.90 -14.55 -21.02
N ASN A 5 1.48 -14.30 -19.85
CA ASN A 5 1.87 -15.38 -18.95
C ASN A 5 0.58 -15.90 -18.31
N ASN A 6 0.07 -17.03 -18.79
CA ASN A 6 -1.05 -17.76 -18.19
C ASN A 6 -0.62 -18.37 -16.84
N MET A 7 -0.52 -17.55 -15.80
CA MET A 7 -0.69 -18.00 -14.41
C MET A 7 -2.15 -17.78 -14.02
N ALA A 8 -2.64 -18.49 -13.01
CA ALA A 8 -4.00 -18.31 -12.53
C ALA A 8 -4.23 -16.84 -12.09
N GLU A 9 -5.18 -16.15 -12.74
CA GLU A 9 -5.54 -14.76 -12.44
C GLU A 9 -7.02 -14.67 -12.09
N SER A 10 -7.35 -13.84 -11.10
CA SER A 10 -8.74 -13.46 -10.81
C SER A 10 -9.00 -12.04 -11.30
N LYS A 11 -10.09 -11.86 -12.05
CA LYS A 11 -10.47 -10.58 -12.65
C LYS A 11 -11.77 -10.07 -12.02
N ALA A 12 -11.82 -8.75 -11.78
CA ALA A 12 -13.05 -8.07 -11.39
C ALA A 12 -13.14 -6.71 -12.06
N THR A 13 -14.35 -6.31 -12.46
CA THR A 13 -14.58 -5.04 -13.14
C THR A 13 -15.73 -4.27 -12.50
N LEU A 14 -15.58 -2.96 -12.39
CA LEU A 14 -16.63 -2.03 -11.95
C LEU A 14 -16.92 -1.05 -13.08
N ARG A 15 -18.13 -1.16 -13.65
CA ARG A 15 -18.55 -0.33 -14.79
C ARG A 15 -19.51 0.77 -14.37
N PHE A 16 -19.54 1.84 -15.16
CA PHE A 16 -20.40 3.01 -15.02
C PHE A 16 -20.34 3.71 -13.65
N LEU A 17 -19.18 3.72 -13.01
CA LEU A 17 -18.99 4.43 -11.76
C LEU A 17 -19.09 5.94 -11.99
N LEU A 18 -19.97 6.63 -11.27
CA LEU A 18 -20.20 8.09 -11.37
C LEU A 18 -19.12 8.89 -10.64
N MET A 19 -17.86 8.65 -10.98
CA MET A 19 -16.71 9.44 -10.52
C MET A 19 -15.76 9.74 -11.67
N SER A 20 -15.06 10.86 -11.54
CA SER A 20 -14.04 11.22 -12.53
C SER A 20 -12.86 10.25 -12.45
N PRO A 21 -12.37 9.72 -13.59
CA PRO A 21 -11.22 8.81 -13.63
C PRO A 21 -10.00 9.34 -12.86
N ARG A 22 -9.74 10.65 -12.93
CA ARG A 22 -8.61 11.29 -12.22
C ARG A 22 -8.70 11.12 -10.70
N LYS A 23 -9.89 11.23 -10.10
CA LYS A 23 -10.08 11.06 -8.66
C LYS A 23 -9.86 9.62 -8.21
N VAL A 24 -10.24 8.67 -9.06
CA VAL A 24 -10.09 7.24 -8.79
C VAL A 24 -8.63 6.80 -8.96
N ARG A 25 -7.94 7.27 -10.00
CA ARG A 25 -6.52 6.98 -10.25
C ARG A 25 -5.63 7.30 -9.04
N LEU A 26 -5.85 8.45 -8.40
CA LEU A 26 -5.13 8.82 -7.17
C LEU A 26 -5.20 7.77 -6.06
N VAL A 27 -6.32 7.04 -5.95
CA VAL A 27 -6.47 5.99 -4.94
C VAL A 27 -5.90 4.66 -5.43
N VAL A 28 -6.13 4.35 -6.69
CA VAL A 28 -5.64 3.13 -7.33
C VAL A 28 -4.11 3.05 -7.34
N ASP A 29 -3.44 4.18 -7.54
CA ASP A 29 -1.97 4.21 -7.58
C ASP A 29 -1.35 3.92 -6.20
N MET A 30 -2.07 4.13 -5.10
CA MET A 30 -1.60 3.76 -3.75
C MET A 30 -1.56 2.25 -3.52
N VAL A 31 -2.46 1.50 -4.17
CA VAL A 31 -2.67 0.06 -3.92
C VAL A 31 -2.11 -0.84 -5.01
N ARG A 32 -1.41 -0.27 -5.98
CA ARG A 32 -0.78 -1.02 -7.08
C ARG A 32 0.41 -1.80 -6.55
N GLY A 33 0.49 -3.11 -6.83
CA GLY A 33 1.62 -3.96 -6.44
C GLY A 33 1.68 -4.34 -4.96
N THR A 34 0.68 -3.98 -4.16
CA THR A 34 0.62 -4.37 -2.74
C THR A 34 -0.13 -5.70 -2.55
N SER A 35 0.10 -6.36 -1.40
CA SER A 35 -0.70 -7.51 -1.01
C SER A 35 -2.14 -7.11 -0.74
N VAL A 36 -3.09 -8.01 -0.99
CA VAL A 36 -4.53 -7.74 -0.81
C VAL A 36 -4.84 -7.28 0.63
N SER A 37 -4.27 -7.94 1.64
CA SER A 37 -4.45 -7.57 3.04
C SER A 37 -3.99 -6.15 3.34
N SER A 38 -2.83 -5.74 2.80
CA SER A 38 -2.32 -4.37 2.96
C SER A 38 -3.19 -3.36 2.22
N ALA A 39 -3.58 -3.66 0.98
CA ALA A 39 -4.45 -2.80 0.18
C ALA A 39 -5.80 -2.54 0.87
N LEU A 40 -6.45 -3.56 1.43
CA LEU A 40 -7.72 -3.41 2.15
C LEU A 40 -7.60 -2.52 3.39
N LYS A 41 -6.49 -2.64 4.13
CA LYS A 41 -6.21 -1.78 5.28
C LYS A 41 -6.02 -0.32 4.85
N GLN A 42 -5.17 -0.08 3.85
CA GLN A 42 -4.93 1.27 3.33
C GLN A 42 -6.21 1.94 2.81
N LEU A 43 -7.05 1.20 2.09
CA LEU A 43 -8.32 1.72 1.57
C LEU A 43 -9.35 2.00 2.66
N THR A 44 -9.30 1.27 3.77
CA THR A 44 -10.22 1.46 4.89
C THR A 44 -9.94 2.76 5.64
N PHE A 45 -8.67 3.14 5.80
CA PHE A 45 -8.26 4.37 6.49
C PHE A 45 -8.03 5.56 5.55
N SER A 46 -8.22 5.38 4.24
CA SER A 46 -8.07 6.48 3.29
C SER A 46 -9.19 7.51 3.45
N SER A 47 -8.82 8.79 3.53
CA SER A 47 -9.77 9.91 3.55
C SER A 47 -10.47 10.15 2.19
N LYS A 48 -10.01 9.51 1.11
CA LYS A 48 -10.54 9.72 -0.23
C LYS A 48 -11.85 8.96 -0.43
N GLN A 49 -12.89 9.65 -0.88
CA GLN A 49 -14.20 9.03 -1.17
C GLN A 49 -14.11 7.88 -2.18
N ALA A 50 -13.17 7.94 -3.13
CA ALA A 50 -12.96 6.90 -4.13
C ALA A 50 -12.44 5.58 -3.54
N ALA A 51 -11.99 5.54 -2.28
CA ALA A 51 -11.52 4.32 -1.63
C ALA A 51 -12.66 3.31 -1.38
N ARG A 52 -13.86 3.78 -1.07
CA ARG A 52 -15.02 2.91 -0.81
C ARG A 52 -15.35 1.97 -1.98
N PRO A 53 -15.56 2.46 -3.22
CA PRO A 53 -15.85 1.57 -4.34
C PRO A 53 -14.65 0.70 -4.75
N VAL A 54 -13.42 1.21 -4.64
CA VAL A 54 -12.22 0.41 -4.93
C VAL A 54 -12.08 -0.75 -3.94
N ARG A 55 -12.34 -0.51 -2.65
CA ARG A 55 -12.32 -1.55 -1.61
C ARG A 55 -13.31 -2.68 -1.92
N LYS A 56 -14.56 -2.32 -2.21
CA LYS A 56 -15.61 -3.29 -2.60
C LYS A 56 -15.22 -4.11 -3.82
N LEU A 57 -14.57 -3.47 -4.80
CA LEU A 57 -14.10 -4.18 -6.00
C LEU A 57 -13.01 -5.20 -5.69
N ILE A 58 -12.05 -4.85 -4.81
CA ILE A 58 -11.00 -5.78 -4.38
C ILE A 58 -11.61 -6.92 -3.56
N GLU A 59 -12.54 -6.65 -2.64
CA GLU A 59 -13.26 -7.68 -1.88
C GLU A 59 -13.99 -8.66 -2.83
N SER A 60 -14.63 -8.15 -3.88
CA SER A 60 -15.27 -8.98 -4.91
C SER A 60 -14.25 -9.80 -5.71
N ALA A 61 -13.09 -9.24 -6.06
CA ALA A 61 -12.03 -9.96 -6.77
C ALA A 61 -11.44 -11.11 -5.92
N VAL A 62 -11.32 -10.90 -4.61
CA VAL A 62 -10.91 -11.93 -3.65
C VAL A 62 -11.94 -13.05 -3.57
N ALA A 63 -13.24 -12.71 -3.49
CA ALA A 63 -14.30 -13.72 -3.50
C ALA A 63 -14.27 -14.57 -4.78
N ASN A 64 -14.05 -13.95 -5.94
CA ASN A 64 -13.88 -14.67 -7.21
C ASN A 64 -12.63 -15.58 -7.20
N ALA A 65 -11.53 -15.10 -6.63
CA ALA A 65 -10.27 -15.86 -6.55
C ALA A 65 -10.45 -17.13 -5.70
N VAL A 66 -11.09 -17.02 -4.55
CA VAL A 66 -11.32 -18.14 -3.63
C VAL A 66 -12.34 -19.13 -4.21
N ASN A 67 -13.50 -18.64 -4.65
CA ASN A 67 -14.61 -19.53 -5.01
C ASN A 67 -14.45 -20.17 -6.39
N ASN A 68 -13.92 -19.43 -7.38
CA ASN A 68 -13.87 -19.92 -8.76
C ASN A 68 -12.51 -20.48 -9.14
N HIS A 69 -11.44 -19.99 -8.53
CA HIS A 69 -10.06 -20.34 -8.91
C HIS A 69 -9.30 -21.11 -7.82
N GLY A 70 -9.91 -21.35 -6.65
CA GLY A 70 -9.30 -22.11 -5.55
C GLY A 70 -8.04 -21.45 -4.98
N MET A 71 -7.86 -20.15 -5.19
CA MET A 71 -6.66 -19.44 -4.76
C MET A 71 -6.65 -19.20 -3.25
N ASN A 72 -5.46 -19.16 -2.65
CA ASN A 72 -5.32 -18.85 -1.23
C ASN A 72 -5.41 -17.33 -1.01
N LYS A 73 -6.34 -16.89 -0.16
CA LYS A 73 -6.58 -15.47 0.15
C LYS A 73 -5.31 -14.72 0.61
N GLU A 74 -4.44 -15.39 1.37
CA GLU A 74 -3.25 -14.75 1.96
C GLU A 74 -2.10 -14.56 0.96
N SER A 75 -2.06 -15.35 -0.11
CA SER A 75 -1.02 -15.25 -1.16
C SER A 75 -1.39 -14.30 -2.29
N LEU A 76 -2.59 -13.71 -2.27
CA LEU A 76 -3.07 -12.80 -3.31
C LEU A 76 -2.38 -11.43 -3.27
N MET A 77 -2.00 -10.95 -4.45
CA MET A 77 -1.50 -9.59 -4.66
C MET A 77 -2.26 -8.87 -5.77
N VAL A 78 -2.28 -7.55 -5.70
CA VAL A 78 -2.82 -6.69 -6.75
C VAL A 78 -1.76 -6.53 -7.84
N SER A 79 -1.82 -7.38 -8.87
CA SER A 79 -0.91 -7.30 -10.02
C SER A 79 -1.16 -6.04 -10.84
N THR A 80 -2.38 -5.92 -11.37
CA THR A 80 -2.73 -4.82 -12.27
C THR A 80 -4.07 -4.25 -11.89
N ILE A 81 -4.11 -2.92 -11.78
CA ILE A 81 -5.34 -2.18 -11.57
C ILE A 81 -5.37 -0.97 -12.50
N THR A 82 -6.40 -0.89 -13.35
CA THR A 82 -6.54 0.15 -14.35
C THR A 82 -7.84 0.91 -14.18
N VAL A 83 -7.83 2.18 -14.58
CA VAL A 83 -8.98 3.07 -14.51
C VAL A 83 -9.13 3.77 -15.85
N ASP A 84 -10.20 3.41 -16.54
CA ASP A 84 -10.54 3.93 -17.85
C ASP A 84 -11.66 4.97 -17.76
N GLY A 85 -11.70 5.86 -18.75
CA GLY A 85 -12.78 6.81 -18.92
C GLY A 85 -14.02 6.13 -19.49
N GLY A 86 -15.17 6.31 -18.83
CA GLY A 86 -16.45 5.83 -19.35
C GLY A 86 -17.21 6.93 -20.12
N PRO A 87 -18.46 6.64 -20.51
CA PRO A 87 -19.35 7.61 -21.14
C PRO A 87 -19.49 8.89 -20.30
N THR A 88 -19.41 10.04 -20.97
CA THR A 88 -19.56 11.34 -20.31
C THR A 88 -20.94 11.91 -20.60
N ILE A 89 -21.72 12.12 -19.55
CA ILE A 89 -23.03 12.75 -19.65
C ILE A 89 -22.81 14.27 -19.73
N LYS A 90 -23.37 14.89 -20.78
CA LYS A 90 -23.31 16.35 -21.00
C LYS A 90 -24.53 17.03 -20.39
N ARG A 91 -24.31 18.12 -19.66
CA ARG A 91 -25.33 19.06 -19.16
C ARG A 91 -24.84 20.48 -19.45
N SER A 92 -25.73 21.46 -19.50
CA SER A 92 -25.38 22.88 -19.60
C SER A 92 -25.72 23.59 -18.29
N THR A 93 -24.94 24.61 -17.94
CA THR A 93 -25.33 25.59 -16.93
C THR A 93 -25.47 26.97 -17.54
N PRO A 94 -26.56 27.69 -17.22
CA PRO A 94 -26.72 29.07 -17.64
C PRO A 94 -25.68 29.96 -16.97
N ARG A 95 -25.19 30.96 -17.69
CA ARG A 95 -24.23 31.97 -17.24
C ARG A 95 -24.71 33.36 -17.67
N ALA A 96 -24.05 34.40 -17.16
CA ALA A 96 -24.34 35.79 -17.51
C ALA A 96 -24.30 36.02 -19.03
N GLN A 97 -25.06 37.02 -19.49
CA GLN A 97 -25.16 37.42 -20.91
C GLN A 97 -25.68 36.30 -21.84
N GLY A 98 -26.62 35.47 -21.38
CA GLY A 98 -27.22 34.40 -22.19
C GLY A 98 -26.27 33.25 -22.57
N ARG A 99 -25.06 33.20 -21.98
CA ARG A 99 -24.07 32.17 -22.28
C ARG A 99 -24.43 30.84 -21.61
N ALA A 100 -24.13 29.72 -22.27
CA ALA A 100 -24.29 28.39 -21.70
C ALA A 100 -22.95 27.63 -21.70
N THR A 101 -22.47 27.22 -20.52
CA THR A 101 -21.23 26.44 -20.38
C THR A 101 -21.53 24.96 -20.15
N PRO A 102 -20.79 24.02 -20.77
CA PRO A 102 -21.03 22.59 -20.59
C PRO A 102 -20.45 22.06 -19.26
N ILE A 103 -21.28 21.38 -18.46
CA ILE A 103 -20.87 20.52 -17.35
C ILE A 103 -20.76 19.07 -17.84
N ARG A 104 -19.58 18.48 -17.64
CA ARG A 104 -19.29 17.08 -17.99
C ARG A 104 -19.37 16.20 -16.75
N LYS A 105 -20.41 15.38 -16.64
CA LYS A 105 -20.52 14.34 -15.61
C LYS A 105 -19.84 13.08 -16.13
N ARG A 106 -18.55 12.93 -15.81
CA ARG A 106 -17.70 11.83 -16.28
C ARG A 106 -17.97 10.57 -15.45
N THR A 107 -18.00 9.43 -16.11
CA THR A 107 -17.95 8.10 -15.47
C THR A 107 -16.57 7.49 -15.61
N SER A 108 -16.30 6.45 -14.82
CA SER A 108 -15.10 5.63 -14.91
C SER A 108 -15.43 4.14 -14.93
N HIS A 109 -14.51 3.37 -15.48
CA HIS A 109 -14.49 1.92 -15.39
C HIS A 109 -13.20 1.51 -14.68
N ILE A 110 -13.29 0.58 -13.73
CA ILE A 110 -12.14 0.08 -12.98
C ILE A 110 -12.00 -1.40 -13.27
N ASN A 111 -10.79 -1.83 -13.63
CA ASN A 111 -10.47 -3.24 -13.82
C ASN A 111 -9.37 -3.62 -12.83
N VAL A 112 -9.56 -4.74 -12.12
CA VAL A 112 -8.61 -5.29 -11.16
C VAL A 112 -8.26 -6.70 -11.60
N ILE A 113 -6.96 -7.00 -11.58
CA ILE A 113 -6.39 -8.32 -11.80
C ILE A 113 -5.58 -8.68 -10.56
N LEU A 114 -6.00 -9.74 -9.88
CA LEU A 114 -5.27 -10.35 -8.78
C LEU A 114 -4.52 -11.57 -9.29
N THR A 115 -3.33 -11.76 -8.76
CA THR A 115 -2.49 -12.94 -9.03
C THR A 115 -2.00 -13.51 -7.72
N GLU A 116 -1.80 -14.82 -7.67
CA GLU A 116 -1.07 -15.42 -6.56
C GLU A 116 0.41 -15.04 -6.66
N LYS A 117 1.01 -14.70 -5.52
CA LYS A 117 2.46 -14.66 -5.40
C LYS A 117 2.96 -16.09 -5.38
N GLY A 118 3.20 -16.63 -6.58
CA GLY A 118 3.89 -17.90 -6.76
C GLY A 118 5.12 -17.95 -5.84
N GLY A 119 5.26 -19.07 -5.13
CA GLY A 119 6.20 -19.28 -4.03
C GLY A 119 7.66 -18.97 -4.37
N VAL A 120 8.02 -17.70 -4.28
CA VAL A 120 9.39 -17.20 -4.20
C VAL A 120 9.44 -16.24 -3.00
N ALA A 121 9.20 -16.79 -1.81
CA ALA A 121 9.22 -16.03 -0.55
C ALA A 121 9.66 -16.86 0.66
N GLU A 122 10.25 -18.04 0.45
CA GLU A 122 11.02 -18.74 1.49
C GLU A 122 12.46 -18.16 1.59
N GLU A 123 13.01 -17.59 0.53
CA GLU A 123 14.43 -17.19 0.50
C GLU A 123 14.78 -15.96 1.34
N LYS A 124 13.82 -15.04 1.57
CA LYS A 124 14.10 -13.84 2.38
C LYS A 124 14.16 -14.12 3.89
N GLN A 125 13.59 -15.23 4.35
CA GLN A 125 13.64 -15.59 5.78
C GLN A 125 14.90 -16.35 6.18
N VAL A 126 15.68 -16.87 5.22
CA VAL A 126 16.91 -17.61 5.51
C VAL A 126 18.09 -16.67 5.76
N GLU A 127 18.16 -15.52 5.06
CA GLU A 127 19.21 -14.52 5.26
C GLU A 127 19.07 -13.75 6.58
N GLU A 128 17.86 -13.34 6.98
CA GLU A 128 17.67 -12.60 8.25
C GLU A 128 17.89 -13.51 9.48
N LYS A 129 17.56 -14.81 9.40
CA LYS A 129 17.74 -15.76 10.51
C LYS A 129 19.17 -16.29 10.64
N THR A 130 20.00 -16.22 9.59
CA THR A 130 21.40 -16.66 9.65
C THR A 130 22.30 -15.59 10.27
N VAL A 131 22.01 -14.30 10.10
CA VAL A 131 22.79 -13.21 10.71
C VAL A 131 22.61 -13.14 12.22
N GLU A 132 21.40 -13.37 12.75
CA GLU A 132 21.16 -13.33 14.21
C GLU A 132 21.80 -14.49 14.99
N LYS A 133 21.99 -15.66 14.35
CA LYS A 133 22.58 -16.83 15.03
C LYS A 133 24.11 -16.82 15.09
N VAL A 134 24.79 -16.08 14.21
CA VAL A 134 26.27 -16.02 14.19
C VAL A 134 26.81 -15.06 15.26
N VAL A 135 26.04 -14.06 15.68
CA VAL A 135 26.46 -13.09 16.71
C VAL A 135 26.35 -13.65 18.15
N ALA A 136 25.64 -14.76 18.36
CA ALA A 136 25.26 -15.24 19.69
C ALA A 136 26.17 -16.30 20.36
N LYS A 137 27.33 -16.67 19.80
CA LYS A 137 28.28 -17.62 20.47
C LYS A 137 29.76 -17.16 20.41
N LYS A 138 30.12 -16.29 21.39
CA LYS A 138 31.40 -15.95 22.10
C LYS A 138 32.73 -16.67 21.72
N PRO A 139 33.95 -16.14 22.03
CA PRO A 139 34.28 -15.42 23.29
C PRO A 139 35.33 -14.25 23.29
N THR A 140 35.18 -13.39 24.31
CA THR A 140 36.14 -12.54 25.08
C THR A 140 37.58 -12.27 24.61
N ALA A 141 37.98 -10.99 24.59
CA ALA A 141 39.21 -10.46 25.21
C ALA A 141 39.17 -8.92 25.34
N GLN A 142 39.28 -8.40 26.56
CA GLN A 142 39.54 -6.98 26.84
C GLN A 142 41.06 -6.73 26.80
N PRO A 143 41.52 -5.50 26.46
CA PRO A 143 42.71 -4.98 27.10
C PRO A 143 42.48 -3.64 27.80
N LYS A 144 43.09 -3.55 29.00
CA LYS A 144 43.19 -2.39 29.88
C LYS A 144 44.33 -1.46 29.43
N VAL A 145 44.11 -0.14 29.39
CA VAL A 145 45.10 0.95 29.55
C VAL A 145 44.32 2.24 29.86
N ALA A 146 44.64 3.21 30.71
CA ALA A 146 45.38 3.36 31.96
C ALA A 146 44.88 4.71 32.55
N LYS A 147 44.74 4.82 33.88
CA LYS A 147 44.59 6.13 34.57
C LYS A 147 45.98 6.69 34.92
N PRO A 148 46.12 8.02 35.04
CA PRO A 148 46.63 8.61 36.29
C PRO A 148 45.72 9.78 36.74
N LYS A 149 45.11 9.79 37.93
CA LYS A 149 45.58 10.13 39.30
C LYS A 149 46.13 11.57 39.47
N ALA A 150 45.33 12.43 40.12
CA ALA A 150 45.67 13.44 41.13
C ALA A 150 44.34 13.94 41.76
N GLU A 151 44.00 13.60 43.02
CA GLU A 151 44.19 14.42 44.26
C GLU A 151 43.25 15.65 44.33
N ALA A 152 42.57 16.05 45.41
CA ALA A 152 42.27 15.56 46.77
C ALA A 152 41.27 16.56 47.44
N LYS A 153 40.46 16.11 48.43
CA LYS A 153 39.89 16.89 49.59
C LYS A 153 38.88 18.02 49.29
N THR A 154 37.94 18.49 50.11
CA THR A 154 37.20 18.18 51.37
C THR A 154 36.15 19.31 51.54
N ALA A 155 35.09 19.06 52.31
CA ALA A 155 34.31 20.04 53.11
C ALA A 155 33.18 20.90 52.47
N ALA A 156 31.99 20.71 53.06
CA ALA A 156 31.12 21.71 53.70
C ALA A 156 30.52 22.89 52.91
N GLU A 157 29.17 22.94 52.97
CA GLU A 157 28.32 24.09 53.32
C GLU A 157 28.37 25.43 52.54
N ASP A 158 27.19 25.73 51.97
CA ASP A 158 26.42 26.96 52.19
C ASP A 158 26.48 28.12 51.16
N LYS A 159 25.28 28.71 50.96
CA LYS A 159 24.91 30.02 50.38
C LYS A 159 24.76 30.25 48.86
N LYS A 160 23.47 30.36 48.49
CA LYS A 160 22.76 31.55 47.95
C LYS A 160 23.09 32.14 46.56
N LYS A 161 21.99 32.40 45.83
CA LYS A 161 21.77 33.29 44.65
C LYS A 161 22.30 32.73 43.32
N SER A 162 21.58 32.81 42.20
CA SER A 162 20.52 33.73 41.74
C SER A 162 19.62 33.06 40.71
#